data_AF-A0A8J8F9U8-F1
#
_entry.id   AF-A0A8J8F9U8-F1
#
_cell.length_a   1.000
_cell.length_b   1.000
_cell.length_c   1.000
_cell.angle_alpha   90.00
_cell.angle_beta   90.00
_cell.angle_gamma   90.00
#
_symmetry.space_group_name_H-M   'P 1'
#
loop_
_entity.id
_entity.type
_entity.pdbx_description
1 polymer ?
#
loop_
_entity_poly.entity_id
_entity_poly.type
_entity_poly.pdbx_seq_one_letter_code
_entity_poly.pdbx_strand_id
1 'polypeptide(L)'
;MTVRSIPFVDRIADGVFALDERLRVTYLNDEAAALFGADRGDVLGKRVDEAVPDTLEDQFPAAFYRAADGGLPATVELYHHERDARFELRAYPVEDGLSAFVLELDDRERRVDRRAAVLEAIDDGVVTIDGNRRILGVNEAMTSFLGADRADLVGEGVDAIAALAGVADEDLEAIRRGIGDVESGLARQRRLELPVTDGDGSERVGELRLVPIRDGAASVAAVVRDVTDRREYERVVESLHEVTRWLLEADDPQEICAVAVHAGSDLLGLPISGVWLLEDERGYLEPVAGTAEAYDEFGGFPRFGPGEGLVWDAFEAGEVERFDDLRTVDDLYNPDTPLRSEVIAPIGTHGVLMTGSFEPEAFDETDVELLSTLVENTRAALDRTERERALRERTERIERQTERLEAIARLLSRDLECQLERVGTLLDEGDGDDRELPLAEREVESILERTDRLVDDVRELARDADAVGARSRLDLATAVEDARPAVGLEPDAVRLVGEATLRADRDRFRHLLESAFDAIAARTDDVAIEIGPLEDGSRGLFVRDAEAVAAADGRTEAVDGVREGTELAVLGAIARAHGWRPLVERNRRDRLRIAIREIATLERTESGSGSRPSAT
;
A
#
# COMPACT_ATOMS: atom_id res chain seq x y z
N MET A 1 25.40 21.22 -31.27
CA MET A 1 26.33 20.47 -30.41
C MET A 1 27.44 19.96 -31.31
N THR A 2 28.68 20.35 -31.04
CA THR A 2 29.84 20.03 -31.90
C THR A 2 30.21 18.56 -31.71
N VAL A 3 29.95 17.73 -32.71
CA VAL A 3 30.33 16.31 -32.75
C VAL A 3 31.85 16.24 -32.61
N ARG A 4 32.33 15.72 -31.48
CA ARG A 4 33.73 15.29 -31.35
C ARG A 4 33.91 14.14 -32.35
N SER A 5 34.62 14.40 -33.44
CA SER A 5 35.11 13.37 -34.35
C SER A 5 35.91 12.34 -33.55
N ILE A 6 35.42 11.11 -33.48
CA ILE A 6 36.19 9.99 -32.92
C ILE A 6 37.30 9.70 -33.95
N PRO A 7 38.61 9.81 -33.60
CA PRO A 7 39.74 9.63 -34.54
C PRO A 7 39.84 8.22 -35.16
N PHE A 8 38.96 7.30 -34.76
CA PHE A 8 38.91 5.92 -35.19
C PHE A 8 38.17 5.72 -36.52
N VAL A 9 37.13 6.52 -36.78
CA VAL A 9 36.25 6.33 -37.96
C VAL A 9 36.89 6.86 -39.25
N ASP A 10 37.76 7.88 -39.16
CA ASP A 10 38.56 8.39 -40.29
C ASP A 10 39.70 7.43 -40.73
N ARG A 11 39.88 6.29 -40.05
CA ARG A 11 40.87 5.25 -40.41
C ARG A 11 40.25 3.98 -41.01
N ILE A 12 38.93 3.96 -41.18
CA ILE A 12 38.20 2.81 -41.70
C ILE A 12 38.31 2.84 -43.22
N ALA A 13 38.82 1.75 -43.81
CA ALA A 13 38.99 1.61 -45.26
C ALA A 13 37.67 1.53 -46.05
N ASP A 14 36.54 1.60 -45.36
CA ASP A 14 35.19 1.59 -45.92
C ASP A 14 34.60 3.01 -45.78
N GLY A 15 33.72 3.40 -46.71
CA GLY A 15 33.09 4.72 -46.67
C GLY A 15 32.06 4.80 -45.54
N VAL A 16 32.22 5.72 -44.61
CA VAL A 16 31.27 5.97 -43.52
C VAL A 16 30.75 7.40 -43.60
N PHE A 17 29.43 7.56 -43.55
CA PHE A 17 28.80 8.87 -43.43
C PHE A 17 27.53 8.82 -42.58
N ALA A 18 27.22 9.92 -41.92
CA ALA A 18 26.03 10.09 -41.09
C ALA A 18 25.15 11.21 -41.63
N LEU A 19 23.84 11.05 -41.49
CA LEU A 19 22.80 11.97 -41.91
C LEU A 19 21.93 12.37 -40.71
N ASP A 20 21.47 13.61 -40.68
CA ASP A 20 20.42 14.05 -39.74
C ASP A 20 19.02 13.57 -40.18
N GLU A 21 18.01 13.83 -39.35
CA GLU A 21 16.59 13.55 -39.64
C GLU A 21 16.08 14.17 -40.97
N ARG A 22 16.75 15.20 -41.48
CA ARG A 22 16.44 15.88 -42.74
C ARG A 22 17.31 15.38 -43.90
N LEU A 23 18.00 14.26 -43.71
CA LEU A 23 18.93 13.62 -44.64
C LEU A 23 20.11 14.51 -45.05
N ARG A 24 20.57 15.39 -44.16
CA ARG A 24 21.77 16.22 -44.38
C ARG A 24 23.01 15.54 -43.82
N VAL A 25 24.11 15.59 -44.57
CA VAL A 25 25.37 14.96 -44.18
C VAL A 25 25.97 15.67 -42.97
N THR A 26 25.95 15.03 -41.80
CA THR A 26 26.52 15.56 -40.55
C THR A 26 27.96 15.09 -40.34
N TYR A 27 28.32 13.98 -40.95
CA TYR A 27 29.65 13.40 -40.90
C TYR A 27 29.93 12.60 -42.17
N LEU A 28 31.16 12.65 -42.67
CA LEU A 28 31.70 11.65 -43.61
C LEU A 28 33.20 11.47 -43.37
N ASN A 29 33.72 10.27 -43.55
CA ASN A 29 35.16 10.00 -43.55
C ASN A 29 35.77 10.22 -44.95
N ASP A 30 37.10 10.13 -45.05
CA ASP A 30 37.84 10.40 -46.29
C ASP A 30 37.50 9.39 -47.40
N GLU A 31 37.23 8.13 -47.06
CA GLU A 31 36.79 7.07 -47.98
C GLU A 31 35.39 7.36 -48.56
N ALA A 32 34.46 7.85 -47.74
CA ALA A 32 33.14 8.30 -48.21
C ALA A 32 33.25 9.58 -49.04
N ALA A 33 34.15 10.50 -48.69
CA ALA A 33 34.38 11.73 -49.45
C ALA A 33 34.95 11.41 -50.84
N ALA A 34 35.90 10.48 -50.89
CA ALA A 34 36.43 9.95 -52.13
C ALA A 34 35.32 9.29 -52.96
N LEU A 35 34.43 8.50 -52.36
CA LEU A 35 33.28 7.90 -53.06
C LEU A 35 32.30 8.93 -53.61
N PHE A 36 32.05 10.02 -52.89
CA PHE A 36 31.18 11.11 -53.35
C PHE A 36 31.87 12.02 -54.38
N GLY A 37 33.17 11.85 -54.63
CA GLY A 37 33.92 12.65 -55.59
C GLY A 37 34.01 14.14 -55.20
N ALA A 38 33.81 14.47 -53.93
CA ALA A 38 33.74 15.83 -53.42
C ALA A 38 34.55 15.99 -52.13
N ASP A 39 35.06 17.20 -51.86
CA ASP A 39 35.78 17.50 -50.64
C ASP A 39 34.83 17.48 -49.43
N ARG A 40 35.33 17.00 -48.28
CA ARG A 40 34.56 16.89 -47.03
C ARG A 40 33.85 18.20 -46.68
N GLY A 41 34.52 19.34 -46.85
CA GLY A 41 33.97 20.66 -46.53
C GLY A 41 32.79 21.09 -47.42
N ASP A 42 32.72 20.56 -48.65
CA ASP A 42 31.68 20.91 -49.62
C ASP A 42 30.43 20.04 -49.48
N VAL A 43 30.52 18.90 -48.79
CA VAL A 43 29.44 17.92 -48.61
C VAL A 43 28.73 18.11 -47.27
N LEU A 44 29.45 18.49 -46.21
CA LEU A 44 28.88 18.65 -44.87
C LEU A 44 27.75 19.70 -44.84
N GLY A 45 26.61 19.32 -44.27
CA GLY A 45 25.40 20.15 -44.14
C GLY A 45 24.48 20.19 -45.37
N LYS A 46 24.92 19.66 -46.51
CA LYS A 46 24.05 19.49 -47.70
C LYS A 46 23.18 18.26 -47.55
N ARG A 47 22.03 18.24 -48.25
CA ARG A 47 21.23 17.02 -48.31
C ARG A 47 21.97 15.97 -49.11
N VAL A 48 21.83 14.70 -48.73
CA VAL A 48 22.51 13.57 -49.37
C VAL A 48 22.19 13.48 -50.87
N ASP A 49 20.99 13.86 -51.30
CA ASP A 49 20.59 13.93 -52.71
C ASP A 49 21.32 15.01 -53.51
N GLU A 50 21.78 16.09 -52.87
CA GLU A 50 22.55 17.16 -53.52
C GLU A 50 24.06 16.91 -53.49
N ALA A 51 24.50 15.95 -52.67
CA ALA A 51 25.91 15.70 -52.37
C ALA A 51 26.46 14.44 -53.05
N VAL A 52 25.59 13.55 -53.51
CA VAL A 52 25.94 12.32 -54.23
C VAL A 52 26.10 12.64 -55.73
N PRO A 53 27.15 12.12 -56.40
CA PRO A 53 27.32 12.33 -57.84
C PRO A 53 26.19 11.69 -58.67
N ASP A 54 25.84 12.32 -59.80
CA ASP A 54 24.81 11.87 -60.76
C ASP A 54 24.91 10.37 -61.14
N THR A 55 26.12 9.80 -61.08
CA THR A 55 26.39 8.38 -61.37
C THR A 55 25.79 7.40 -60.34
N LEU A 56 25.41 7.89 -59.16
CA LEU A 56 24.88 7.13 -58.03
C LEU A 56 23.47 7.59 -57.59
N GLU A 57 22.97 8.69 -58.17
CA GLU A 57 21.72 9.37 -57.81
C GLU A 57 20.48 8.46 -57.87
N ASP A 58 20.42 7.54 -58.84
CA ASP A 58 19.27 6.63 -59.02
C ASP A 58 19.24 5.45 -58.02
N GLN A 59 20.37 5.12 -57.37
CA GLN A 59 20.52 3.91 -56.55
C GLN A 59 20.52 4.17 -55.03
N PHE A 60 20.88 5.39 -54.59
CA PHE A 60 20.96 5.79 -53.17
C PHE A 60 19.60 6.06 -52.48
N PRO A 61 18.61 6.73 -53.10
CA PRO A 61 17.40 7.19 -52.41
C PRO A 61 16.61 6.05 -51.74
N ALA A 62 16.53 4.89 -52.39
CA ALA A 62 15.66 3.81 -51.96
C ALA A 62 16.08 3.15 -50.64
N ALA A 63 17.36 3.22 -50.25
CA ALA A 63 17.86 2.65 -48.99
C ALA A 63 17.56 3.56 -47.79
N PHE A 64 17.83 4.87 -47.93
CA PHE A 64 17.62 5.85 -46.86
C PHE A 64 16.15 6.08 -46.57
N TYR A 65 15.32 6.23 -47.59
CA TYR A 65 13.89 6.40 -47.36
C TYR A 65 13.27 5.13 -46.74
N ARG A 66 13.74 3.92 -47.08
CA ARG A 66 13.29 2.68 -46.41
C ARG A 66 13.73 2.58 -44.95
N ALA A 67 14.96 2.98 -44.64
CA ALA A 67 15.47 2.93 -43.27
C ALA A 67 14.87 4.04 -42.39
N ALA A 68 14.67 5.24 -42.94
CA ALA A 68 14.04 6.38 -42.27
C ALA A 68 12.57 6.12 -41.93
N ASP A 69 11.79 5.65 -42.91
CA ASP A 69 10.33 5.49 -42.76
C ASP A 69 9.96 4.19 -42.01
N GLY A 70 10.85 3.19 -42.05
CA GLY A 70 10.63 1.88 -41.43
C GLY A 70 11.29 1.68 -40.06
N GLY A 71 12.19 2.57 -39.63
CA GLY A 71 12.94 2.42 -38.37
C GLY A 71 13.79 1.14 -38.30
N LEU A 72 14.10 0.53 -39.45
CA LEU A 72 14.85 -0.72 -39.56
C LEU A 72 16.06 -0.54 -40.50
N PRO A 73 17.16 -1.27 -40.28
CA PRO A 73 18.31 -1.22 -41.17
C PRO A 73 17.97 -1.64 -42.60
N ALA A 74 18.52 -0.93 -43.59
CA ALA A 74 18.35 -1.25 -45.01
C ALA A 74 19.71 -1.48 -45.68
N THR A 75 19.80 -2.54 -46.48
CA THR A 75 21.00 -2.87 -47.28
C THR A 75 20.66 -2.83 -48.76
N VAL A 76 21.47 -2.14 -49.56
CA VAL A 76 21.34 -2.04 -51.02
C VAL A 76 22.69 -2.18 -51.68
N GLU A 77 22.78 -3.01 -52.72
CA GLU A 77 23.96 -3.07 -53.58
C GLU A 77 23.93 -1.93 -54.59
N LEU A 78 25.04 -1.20 -54.67
CA LEU A 78 25.29 -0.09 -55.56
C LEU A 78 26.36 -0.50 -56.58
N TYR A 79 26.27 0.03 -57.78
CA TYR A 79 27.34 -0.12 -58.77
C TYR A 79 27.86 1.24 -59.20
N HIS A 80 29.17 1.45 -59.02
CA HIS A 80 29.84 2.70 -59.37
C HIS A 80 30.43 2.57 -60.78
N HIS A 81 29.71 3.08 -61.78
CA HIS A 81 30.07 2.91 -63.19
C HIS A 81 31.47 3.42 -63.55
N GLU A 82 31.96 4.51 -62.95
CA GLU A 82 33.29 5.05 -63.26
C GLU A 82 34.45 4.28 -62.62
N ARG A 83 34.18 3.54 -61.53
CA ARG A 83 35.17 2.73 -60.81
C ARG A 83 35.12 1.26 -61.23
N ASP A 84 34.13 0.88 -62.03
CA ASP A 84 33.84 -0.52 -62.40
C ASP A 84 33.80 -1.46 -61.18
N ALA A 85 33.26 -0.96 -60.06
CA ALA A 85 33.24 -1.65 -58.77
C ALA A 85 31.83 -1.67 -58.17
N ARG A 86 31.52 -2.76 -57.48
CA ARG A 86 30.27 -2.92 -56.74
C ARG A 86 30.48 -2.53 -55.29
N PHE A 87 29.50 -1.88 -54.69
CA PHE A 87 29.51 -1.48 -53.30
C PHE A 87 28.24 -1.97 -52.61
N GLU A 88 28.30 -2.27 -51.33
CA GLU A 88 27.13 -2.52 -50.49
C GLU A 88 26.94 -1.33 -49.56
N LEU A 89 25.80 -0.64 -49.70
CA LEU A 89 25.36 0.42 -48.81
C LEU A 89 24.47 -0.17 -47.72
N ARG A 90 24.84 0.03 -46.46
CA ARG A 90 24.02 -0.30 -45.29
C ARG A 90 23.65 0.97 -44.55
N ALA A 91 22.36 1.23 -44.41
CA ALA A 91 21.82 2.35 -43.66
C ALA A 91 21.17 1.83 -42.38
N TYR A 92 21.55 2.40 -41.24
CA TYR A 92 21.05 2.08 -39.91
C TYR A 92 20.37 3.32 -39.33
N PRO A 93 19.10 3.24 -38.93
CA PRO A 93 18.46 4.33 -38.20
C PRO A 93 19.09 4.46 -36.82
N VAL A 94 19.35 5.69 -36.42
CA VAL A 94 19.88 6.08 -35.10
C VAL A 94 19.00 7.19 -34.53
N GLU A 95 19.08 7.44 -33.24
CA GLU A 95 18.15 8.31 -32.50
C GLU A 95 17.96 9.71 -33.14
N ASP A 96 19.02 10.29 -33.72
CA ASP A 96 19.02 11.61 -34.36
C ASP A 96 19.15 11.59 -35.91
N GLY A 97 18.92 10.46 -36.57
CA GLY A 97 19.00 10.36 -38.03
C GLY A 97 19.42 8.98 -38.56
N LEU A 98 20.39 8.94 -39.48
CA LEU A 98 20.84 7.70 -40.14
C LEU A 98 22.36 7.62 -40.19
N SER A 99 22.90 6.45 -39.86
CA SER A 99 24.30 6.12 -40.13
C SER A 99 24.40 5.18 -41.32
N ALA A 100 25.33 5.47 -42.23
CA ALA A 100 25.48 4.77 -43.49
C ALA A 100 26.91 4.27 -43.69
N PHE A 101 27.04 3.03 -44.13
CA PHE A 101 28.31 2.38 -44.44
C PHE A 101 28.30 1.92 -45.88
N VAL A 102 29.37 2.21 -46.62
CA VAL A 102 29.56 1.78 -48.01
C VAL A 102 30.81 0.92 -48.10
N LEU A 103 30.60 -0.34 -48.46
CA LEU A 103 31.62 -1.38 -48.51
C LEU A 103 31.89 -1.77 -49.96
N GLU A 104 33.14 -1.73 -50.42
CA GLU A 104 33.50 -2.25 -51.75
C GLU A 104 33.47 -3.78 -51.77
N LEU A 105 32.83 -4.36 -52.78
CA LEU A 105 32.62 -5.79 -52.93
C LEU A 105 33.69 -6.39 -53.86
N ASP A 106 34.92 -6.58 -53.37
CA ASP A 106 35.95 -7.33 -54.10
C ASP A 106 36.65 -8.44 -53.30
N ASP A 107 36.74 -9.58 -53.99
CA ASP A 107 37.48 -10.82 -53.76
C ASP A 107 37.20 -11.75 -52.56
N ARG A 108 37.13 -13.04 -52.90
CA ARG A 108 36.52 -14.16 -52.16
C ARG A 108 37.20 -14.53 -50.83
N GLU A 109 38.46 -14.12 -50.62
CA GLU A 109 39.25 -14.42 -49.42
C GLU A 109 38.94 -13.46 -48.26
N ARG A 110 38.64 -12.18 -48.54
CA ARG A 110 38.31 -11.19 -47.49
C ARG A 110 36.92 -11.36 -46.89
N ARG A 111 36.06 -12.18 -47.51
CA ARG A 111 34.70 -12.50 -47.03
C ARG A 111 34.70 -13.32 -45.73
N VAL A 112 35.73 -14.14 -45.50
CA VAL A 112 35.84 -14.98 -44.30
C VAL A 112 36.34 -14.15 -43.12
N ASP A 113 37.39 -13.37 -43.32
CA ASP A 113 38.01 -12.56 -42.25
C ASP A 113 37.10 -11.42 -41.78
N ARG A 114 36.30 -10.82 -42.67
CA ARG A 114 35.40 -9.72 -42.29
C ARG A 114 34.11 -10.19 -41.60
N ARG A 115 33.63 -11.41 -41.91
CA ARG A 115 32.55 -12.07 -41.13
C ARG A 115 33.03 -12.44 -39.73
N ALA A 116 34.26 -12.96 -39.62
CA ALA A 116 34.87 -13.19 -38.32
C ALA A 116 34.98 -11.88 -37.53
N ALA A 117 35.55 -10.82 -38.09
CA ALA A 117 35.74 -9.54 -37.38
C ALA A 117 34.44 -8.88 -36.84
N VAL A 118 33.31 -9.00 -37.55
CA VAL A 118 32.01 -8.47 -37.07
C VAL A 118 31.41 -9.34 -35.95
N LEU A 119 31.64 -10.65 -35.99
CA LEU A 119 31.18 -11.57 -34.94
C LEU A 119 32.07 -11.54 -33.70
N GLU A 120 33.36 -11.23 -33.87
CA GLU A 120 34.33 -11.02 -32.78
C GLU A 120 34.14 -9.66 -32.09
N ALA A 121 33.53 -8.68 -32.76
CA ALA A 121 33.26 -7.35 -32.19
C ALA A 121 31.94 -7.24 -31.40
N ILE A 122 31.17 -8.34 -31.32
CA ILE A 122 29.91 -8.40 -30.58
C ILE A 122 30.20 -9.01 -29.21
N ASP A 123 29.85 -8.28 -28.15
CA ASP A 123 29.99 -8.75 -26.76
C ASP A 123 29.08 -9.94 -26.43
N ASP A 124 28.04 -10.19 -27.24
CA ASP A 124 27.19 -11.38 -27.15
C ASP A 124 27.89 -12.63 -27.73
N GLY A 125 27.72 -13.79 -27.08
CA GLY A 125 28.24 -15.06 -27.58
C GLY A 125 27.53 -15.50 -28.86
N VAL A 126 28.27 -15.85 -29.91
CA VAL A 126 27.70 -16.30 -31.19
C VAL A 126 28.22 -17.69 -31.53
N VAL A 127 27.28 -18.59 -31.83
CA VAL A 127 27.54 -19.96 -32.25
C VAL A 127 26.83 -20.21 -33.57
N THR A 128 27.52 -20.81 -34.53
CA THR A 128 26.94 -21.24 -35.81
C THR A 128 26.94 -22.74 -35.89
N ILE A 129 25.84 -23.32 -36.39
CA ILE A 129 25.65 -24.77 -36.46
C ILE A 129 25.24 -25.22 -37.86
N ASP A 130 25.64 -26.44 -38.21
CA ASP A 130 25.27 -27.10 -39.46
C ASP A 130 23.93 -27.85 -39.34
N GLY A 131 23.43 -28.37 -40.47
CA GLY A 131 22.18 -29.14 -40.52
C GLY A 131 22.20 -30.49 -39.77
N ASN A 132 23.36 -30.90 -39.25
CA ASN A 132 23.51 -32.05 -38.35
C ASN A 132 23.66 -31.61 -36.88
N ARG A 133 23.42 -30.32 -36.59
CA ARG A 133 23.57 -29.70 -35.27
C ARG A 133 24.99 -29.77 -34.71
N ARG A 134 25.99 -29.75 -35.59
CA ARG A 134 27.39 -29.62 -35.22
C ARG A 134 27.81 -28.15 -35.27
N ILE A 135 28.64 -27.76 -34.33
CA ILE A 135 29.16 -26.41 -34.21
C ILE A 135 30.18 -26.17 -35.32
N LEU A 136 29.94 -25.18 -36.17
CA LEU A 136 30.86 -24.76 -37.24
C LEU A 136 31.76 -23.61 -36.83
N GLY A 137 31.30 -22.79 -35.89
CA GLY A 137 32.03 -21.60 -35.47
C GLY A 137 31.47 -21.03 -34.18
N VAL A 138 32.37 -20.46 -33.39
CA VAL A 138 32.15 -19.83 -32.09
C VAL A 138 33.00 -18.56 -32.06
N ASN A 139 32.46 -17.44 -31.56
CA ASN A 139 33.23 -16.20 -31.34
C ASN A 139 33.95 -16.19 -30.00
N GLU A 140 34.87 -15.24 -29.81
CA GLU A 140 35.68 -15.09 -28.59
C GLU A 140 34.84 -14.82 -27.33
N ALA A 141 33.73 -14.09 -27.47
CA ALA A 141 32.79 -13.84 -26.37
C ALA A 141 32.22 -15.15 -25.80
N MET A 142 31.82 -16.08 -26.67
CA MET A 142 31.27 -17.38 -26.23
C MET A 142 32.35 -18.31 -25.65
N THR A 143 33.58 -18.31 -26.19
CA THR A 143 34.69 -19.09 -25.60
C THR A 143 35.08 -18.56 -24.23
N SER A 144 35.08 -17.24 -24.06
CA SER A 144 35.36 -16.59 -22.77
C SER A 144 34.25 -16.91 -21.76
N PHE A 145 32.98 -16.83 -22.18
CA PHE A 145 31.83 -17.13 -21.33
C PHE A 145 31.84 -18.58 -20.81
N LEU A 146 32.18 -19.55 -21.66
CA LEU A 146 32.21 -20.98 -21.29
C LEU A 146 33.53 -21.43 -20.64
N GLY A 147 34.58 -20.60 -20.67
CA GLY A 147 35.93 -21.00 -20.24
C GLY A 147 36.53 -22.14 -21.08
N ALA A 148 36.11 -22.28 -22.34
CA ALA A 148 36.50 -23.39 -23.21
C ALA A 148 37.12 -22.91 -24.53
N ASP A 149 38.15 -23.62 -25.00
CA ASP A 149 38.84 -23.27 -26.25
C ASP A 149 37.96 -23.56 -27.47
N ARG A 150 38.02 -22.66 -28.46
CA ARG A 150 37.30 -22.80 -29.73
C ARG A 150 37.55 -24.15 -30.42
N ALA A 151 38.77 -24.67 -30.31
CA ALA A 151 39.16 -25.93 -30.94
C ALA A 151 38.43 -27.15 -30.36
N ASP A 152 38.00 -27.07 -29.10
CA ASP A 152 37.29 -28.15 -28.41
C ASP A 152 35.77 -28.09 -28.65
N LEU A 153 35.26 -26.92 -29.04
CA LEU A 153 33.84 -26.70 -29.34
C LEU A 153 33.49 -26.93 -30.81
N VAL A 154 34.38 -26.55 -31.74
CA VAL A 154 34.11 -26.67 -33.18
C VAL A 154 34.15 -28.14 -33.62
N GLY A 155 33.10 -28.59 -34.31
CA GLY A 155 32.92 -29.97 -34.77
C GLY A 155 32.10 -30.84 -33.81
N GLU A 156 31.97 -30.42 -32.55
CA GLU A 156 31.13 -31.08 -31.55
C GLU A 156 29.64 -30.78 -31.77
N GLY A 157 28.79 -31.58 -31.14
CA GLY A 157 27.34 -31.33 -31.14
C GLY A 157 26.99 -30.13 -30.25
N VAL A 158 25.87 -29.46 -30.55
CA VAL A 158 25.32 -28.38 -29.70
C VAL A 158 25.14 -28.76 -28.23
N ASP A 159 24.96 -30.06 -27.96
CA ASP A 159 24.84 -30.61 -26.61
C ASP A 159 26.12 -30.41 -25.78
N ALA A 160 27.29 -30.31 -26.40
CA ALA A 160 28.56 -30.06 -25.71
C ALA A 160 28.59 -28.66 -25.08
N ILE A 161 28.09 -27.65 -25.80
CA ILE A 161 27.94 -26.28 -25.26
C ILE A 161 26.95 -26.27 -24.11
N ALA A 162 25.81 -26.96 -24.26
CA ALA A 162 24.80 -27.01 -23.20
C ALA A 162 25.32 -27.71 -21.92
N ALA A 163 26.14 -28.76 -22.07
CA ALA A 163 26.77 -29.44 -20.94
C ALA A 163 27.81 -28.56 -20.23
N LEU A 164 28.61 -27.81 -20.98
CA LEU A 164 29.57 -26.84 -20.42
C LEU A 164 28.87 -25.68 -19.72
N ALA A 165 27.76 -25.20 -20.29
CA ALA A 165 26.95 -24.13 -19.74
C ALA A 165 25.99 -24.60 -18.62
N GLY A 166 26.11 -25.81 -18.09
CA GLY A 166 25.28 -26.28 -16.98
C GLY A 166 23.76 -26.34 -17.26
N VAL A 167 23.35 -26.43 -18.52
CA VAL A 167 21.94 -26.37 -18.92
C VAL A 167 21.22 -27.67 -18.52
N ALA A 168 20.04 -27.54 -17.89
CA ALA A 168 19.22 -28.68 -17.50
C ALA A 168 18.66 -29.47 -18.71
N ASP A 169 18.35 -30.76 -18.51
CA ASP A 169 17.85 -31.64 -19.58
C ASP A 169 16.54 -31.12 -20.22
N GLU A 170 15.64 -30.52 -19.43
CA GLU A 170 14.37 -29.95 -19.91
C GLU A 170 14.61 -28.77 -20.88
N ASP A 171 15.57 -27.91 -20.54
CA ASP A 171 15.97 -26.75 -21.33
C ASP A 171 16.73 -27.17 -22.59
N LEU A 172 17.56 -28.21 -22.50
CA LEU A 172 18.24 -28.80 -23.65
C LEU A 172 17.24 -29.30 -24.72
N GLU A 173 16.13 -29.89 -24.30
CA GLU A 173 15.05 -30.28 -25.23
C GLU A 173 14.34 -29.08 -25.85
N ALA A 174 14.16 -27.98 -25.12
CA ALA A 174 13.63 -26.74 -25.65
C ALA A 174 14.54 -26.13 -26.72
N ILE A 175 15.87 -26.13 -26.50
CA ILE A 175 16.88 -25.69 -27.47
C ILE A 175 16.81 -26.56 -28.73
N ARG A 176 16.84 -27.89 -28.59
CA ARG A 176 16.78 -28.84 -29.72
C ARG A 176 15.51 -28.68 -30.56
N ARG A 177 14.36 -28.41 -29.93
CA ARG A 177 13.12 -28.08 -30.63
C ARG A 177 13.22 -26.72 -31.33
N GLY A 178 13.75 -25.72 -30.65
CA GLY A 178 13.94 -24.38 -31.20
C GLY A 178 14.81 -24.37 -32.45
N ILE A 179 15.91 -25.12 -32.46
CA ILE A 179 16.77 -25.31 -33.62
C ILE A 179 15.97 -25.96 -34.77
N GLY A 180 15.27 -27.07 -34.48
CA GLY A 180 14.47 -27.77 -35.49
C GLY A 180 13.36 -26.92 -36.11
N ASP A 181 12.67 -26.10 -35.32
CA ASP A 181 11.64 -25.17 -35.79
C ASP A 181 12.20 -24.13 -36.76
N VAL A 182 13.39 -23.61 -36.46
CA VAL A 182 14.05 -22.58 -37.27
C VAL A 182 14.63 -23.20 -38.56
N GLU A 183 15.26 -24.37 -38.48
CA GLU A 183 15.81 -25.10 -39.64
C GLU A 183 14.73 -25.53 -40.63
N SER A 184 13.59 -26.02 -40.11
CA SER A 184 12.45 -26.45 -40.94
C SER A 184 11.64 -25.28 -41.51
N GLY A 185 11.92 -24.05 -41.08
CA GLY A 185 11.19 -22.85 -41.48
C GLY A 185 9.82 -22.70 -40.83
N LEU A 186 9.51 -23.51 -39.81
CA LEU A 186 8.31 -23.36 -38.97
C LEU A 186 8.33 -22.06 -38.16
N ALA A 187 9.52 -21.58 -37.79
CA ALA A 187 9.72 -20.31 -37.11
C ALA A 187 10.79 -19.47 -37.83
N ARG A 188 10.55 -18.15 -37.96
CA ARG A 188 11.55 -17.21 -38.51
C ARG A 188 12.69 -16.92 -37.53
N GLN A 189 12.45 -17.12 -36.24
CA GLN A 189 13.41 -17.04 -35.15
C GLN A 189 12.81 -17.71 -33.91
N ARG A 190 13.65 -18.13 -32.97
CA ARG A 190 13.25 -18.57 -31.63
C ARG A 190 14.06 -17.83 -30.58
N ARG A 191 13.41 -17.45 -29.48
CA ARG A 191 14.04 -16.85 -28.30
C ARG A 191 13.72 -17.72 -27.10
N LEU A 192 14.73 -18.04 -26.30
CA LEU A 192 14.67 -18.83 -25.08
C LEU A 192 15.49 -18.09 -24.04
N GLU A 193 15.07 -18.13 -22.79
CA GLU A 193 15.82 -17.59 -21.65
C GLU A 193 15.97 -18.70 -20.64
N LEU A 194 17.22 -19.04 -20.31
CA LEU A 194 17.55 -20.28 -19.62
C LEU A 194 18.66 -19.99 -18.60
N PRO A 195 18.64 -20.66 -17.43
CA PRO A 195 19.77 -20.65 -16.51
C PRO A 195 20.96 -21.32 -17.18
N VAL A 196 22.13 -20.69 -17.05
CA VAL A 196 23.40 -21.16 -17.58
C VAL A 196 24.49 -20.94 -16.54
N THR A 197 25.53 -21.74 -16.57
CA THR A 197 26.73 -21.58 -15.76
C THR A 197 27.86 -21.07 -16.63
N ASP A 198 28.61 -20.09 -16.14
CA ASP A 198 29.80 -19.60 -16.82
C ASP A 198 31.04 -20.47 -16.56
N GLY A 199 32.17 -20.13 -17.18
CA GLY A 199 33.44 -20.84 -17.00
C GLY A 199 34.02 -20.79 -15.58
N ASP A 200 33.60 -19.82 -14.75
CA ASP A 200 34.04 -19.68 -13.35
C ASP A 200 33.12 -20.41 -12.36
N GLY A 201 32.01 -20.98 -12.84
CA GLY A 201 31.02 -21.71 -12.04
C GLY A 201 29.89 -20.84 -11.47
N SER A 202 29.76 -19.59 -11.90
CA SER A 202 28.70 -18.67 -11.51
C SER A 202 27.42 -18.95 -12.29
N GLU A 203 26.28 -18.96 -11.60
CA GLU A 203 24.97 -19.03 -12.25
C GLU A 203 24.63 -17.70 -12.92
N ARG A 204 24.12 -17.79 -14.15
CA ARG A 204 23.75 -16.68 -15.02
C ARG A 204 22.46 -16.99 -15.77
N VAL A 205 21.84 -15.97 -16.35
CA VAL A 205 20.69 -16.14 -17.23
C VAL A 205 21.09 -15.77 -18.66
N GLY A 206 21.08 -16.77 -19.54
CA GLY A 206 21.38 -16.60 -20.96
C GLY A 206 20.11 -16.43 -21.78
N GLU A 207 20.00 -15.30 -22.49
CA GLU A 207 19.03 -15.14 -23.57
C GLU A 207 19.60 -15.77 -24.85
N LEU A 208 19.05 -16.90 -25.25
CA LEU A 208 19.38 -17.60 -26.49
C LEU A 208 18.42 -17.19 -27.61
N ARG A 209 18.96 -16.58 -28.66
CA ARG A 209 18.24 -16.24 -29.89
C ARG A 209 18.75 -17.10 -31.06
N LEU A 210 17.88 -17.93 -31.60
CA LEU A 210 18.12 -18.79 -32.75
C LEU A 210 17.56 -18.14 -34.02
N VAL A 211 18.41 -17.95 -35.02
CA VAL A 211 18.04 -17.38 -36.31
C VAL A 211 18.52 -18.27 -37.46
N PRO A 212 17.72 -18.44 -38.53
CA PRO A 212 18.12 -19.25 -39.66
C PRO A 212 19.15 -18.48 -40.48
N ILE A 213 20.24 -19.13 -40.86
CA ILE A 213 21.24 -18.57 -41.77
C ILE A 213 21.36 -19.46 -43.01
N ARG A 214 21.60 -18.82 -44.16
CA ARG A 214 21.81 -19.52 -45.43
C ARG A 214 23.22 -19.26 -45.90
N ASP A 215 24.18 -19.88 -45.23
CA ASP A 215 25.61 -19.70 -45.51
C ASP A 215 26.29 -21.04 -45.74
N GLY A 216 26.12 -21.61 -46.95
CA GLY A 216 26.84 -22.79 -47.45
C GLY A 216 26.73 -24.05 -46.58
N ALA A 217 27.52 -24.10 -45.50
CA ALA A 217 27.57 -25.17 -44.52
C ALA A 217 26.71 -24.93 -43.27
N ALA A 218 26.44 -23.67 -42.90
CA ALA A 218 25.71 -23.33 -41.67
C ALA A 218 24.20 -23.14 -41.92
N SER A 219 23.38 -23.69 -41.04
CA SER A 219 21.90 -23.66 -41.10
C SER A 219 21.29 -22.69 -40.08
N VAL A 220 21.87 -22.57 -38.88
CA VAL A 220 21.35 -21.74 -37.78
C VAL A 220 22.50 -21.01 -37.10
N ALA A 221 22.26 -19.75 -36.74
CA ALA A 221 23.09 -19.02 -35.79
C ALA A 221 22.32 -18.88 -34.47
N ALA A 222 23.02 -19.16 -33.38
CA ALA A 222 22.61 -18.92 -32.01
C ALA A 222 23.38 -17.70 -31.50
N VAL A 223 22.66 -16.70 -30.99
CA VAL A 223 23.22 -15.59 -30.24
C VAL A 223 22.83 -15.79 -28.79
N VAL A 224 23.81 -15.73 -27.89
CA VAL A 224 23.65 -15.88 -26.45
C VAL A 224 24.04 -14.56 -25.81
N ARG A 225 23.08 -13.88 -25.23
CA ARG A 225 23.31 -12.66 -24.46
C ARG A 225 23.18 -12.96 -22.98
N ASP A 226 24.13 -12.49 -22.20
CA ASP A 226 23.99 -12.46 -20.75
C ASP A 226 22.96 -11.39 -20.37
N VAL A 227 21.89 -11.82 -19.71
CA VAL A 227 20.82 -10.93 -19.20
C VAL A 227 20.68 -11.04 -17.69
N THR A 228 21.72 -11.52 -17.00
CA THR A 228 21.69 -11.75 -15.54
C THR A 228 21.34 -10.47 -14.79
N ASP A 229 22.12 -9.40 -14.99
CA ASP A 229 21.89 -8.09 -14.34
C ASP A 229 20.49 -7.54 -14.64
N ARG A 230 20.04 -7.70 -15.90
CA ARG A 230 18.70 -7.26 -16.32
C ARG A 230 17.62 -8.03 -15.58
N ARG A 231 17.75 -9.35 -15.47
CA ARG A 231 16.78 -10.23 -14.81
C ARG A 231 16.78 -10.06 -13.30
N GLU A 232 17.92 -9.78 -12.71
CA GLU A 232 18.03 -9.43 -11.31
C GLU A 232 17.33 -8.12 -11.01
N TYR A 233 17.59 -7.08 -11.82
CA TYR A 233 16.89 -5.80 -11.72
C TYR A 233 15.37 -5.95 -11.90
N GLU A 234 14.91 -6.69 -12.90
CA GLU A 234 13.48 -6.95 -13.13
C GLU A 234 12.83 -7.70 -11.96
N ARG A 235 13.51 -8.73 -11.42
CA ARG A 235 13.03 -9.45 -10.23
C ARG A 235 12.92 -8.52 -9.02
N VAL A 236 13.94 -7.71 -8.74
CA VAL A 236 13.93 -6.74 -7.64
C VAL A 236 12.75 -5.78 -7.79
N VAL A 237 12.51 -5.25 -9.00
CA VAL A 237 11.37 -4.36 -9.27
C VAL A 237 10.03 -5.05 -9.07
N GLU A 238 9.84 -6.27 -9.59
CA GLU A 238 8.60 -7.04 -9.41
C GLU A 238 8.33 -7.33 -7.93
N SER A 239 9.34 -7.78 -7.18
CA SER A 239 9.22 -8.05 -5.76
C SER A 239 8.95 -6.77 -4.94
N LEU A 240 9.58 -5.63 -5.29
CA LEU A 240 9.29 -4.35 -4.65
C LEU A 240 7.85 -3.91 -4.90
N HIS A 241 7.30 -4.15 -6.09
CA HIS A 241 5.90 -3.87 -6.41
C HIS A 241 4.93 -4.75 -5.59
N GLU A 242 5.26 -6.03 -5.34
CA GLU A 242 4.45 -6.89 -4.48
C GLU A 242 4.50 -6.44 -3.02
N VAL A 243 5.70 -6.17 -2.48
CA VAL A 243 5.87 -5.66 -1.11
C VAL A 243 5.12 -4.35 -0.92
N THR A 244 5.23 -3.43 -1.87
CA THR A 244 4.49 -2.14 -1.82
C THR A 244 2.99 -2.38 -1.78
N ARG A 245 2.47 -3.37 -2.52
CA ARG A 245 1.04 -3.71 -2.47
C ARG A 245 0.64 -4.24 -1.10
N TRP A 246 1.41 -5.15 -0.51
CA TRP A 246 1.14 -5.68 0.83
C TRP A 246 1.19 -4.59 1.90
N LEU A 247 2.18 -3.69 1.84
CA LEU A 247 2.26 -2.53 2.74
C LEU A 247 1.04 -1.62 2.61
N LEU A 248 0.53 -1.41 1.39
CA LEU A 248 -0.66 -0.57 1.14
C LEU A 248 -1.99 -1.28 1.45
N GLU A 249 -2.02 -2.60 1.54
CA GLU A 249 -3.23 -3.38 1.89
C GLU A 249 -3.38 -3.59 3.40
N ALA A 250 -2.29 -3.52 4.17
CA ALA A 250 -2.30 -3.68 5.61
C ALA A 250 -2.95 -2.48 6.33
N ASP A 251 -3.88 -2.77 7.24
CA ASP A 251 -4.62 -1.78 8.04
C ASP A 251 -4.05 -1.60 9.46
N ASP A 252 -3.04 -2.38 9.84
CA ASP A 252 -2.44 -2.40 11.17
C ASP A 252 -0.94 -2.05 11.13
N PRO A 253 -0.46 -1.12 11.97
CA PRO A 253 0.97 -0.76 12.01
C PRO A 253 1.92 -1.93 12.26
N GLN A 254 1.52 -2.94 13.03
CA GLN A 254 2.35 -4.09 13.35
C GLN A 254 2.50 -5.01 12.13
N GLU A 255 1.41 -5.19 11.38
CA GLU A 255 1.42 -5.93 10.11
C GLU A 255 2.31 -5.23 9.07
N ILE A 256 2.20 -3.91 8.94
CA ILE A 256 3.05 -3.10 8.05
C ILE A 256 4.54 -3.29 8.40
N CYS A 257 4.90 -3.25 9.69
CA CYS A 257 6.28 -3.45 10.14
C CYS A 257 6.77 -4.88 9.87
N ALA A 258 5.92 -5.88 10.06
CA ALA A 258 6.26 -7.28 9.76
C ALA A 258 6.54 -7.49 8.27
N VAL A 259 5.73 -6.90 7.39
CA VAL A 259 5.96 -6.92 5.93
C VAL A 259 7.28 -6.25 5.58
N ALA A 260 7.60 -5.11 6.20
CA ALA A 260 8.87 -4.41 5.96
C ALA A 260 10.08 -5.25 6.37
N VAL A 261 10.05 -5.89 7.55
CA VAL A 261 11.12 -6.78 8.00
C VAL A 261 11.28 -7.99 7.08
N HIS A 262 10.17 -8.60 6.66
CA HIS A 262 10.20 -9.73 5.75
C HIS A 262 10.77 -9.36 4.38
N ALA A 263 10.39 -8.19 3.85
CA ALA A 263 10.97 -7.67 2.62
C ALA A 263 12.47 -7.40 2.75
N GLY A 264 12.92 -6.83 3.86
CA GLY A 264 14.35 -6.65 4.14
C GLY A 264 15.11 -7.98 4.13
N SER A 265 14.58 -9.00 4.81
CA SER A 265 15.17 -10.34 4.85
C SER A 265 15.21 -11.02 3.47
N ASP A 266 14.05 -11.15 2.82
CA ASP A 266 13.89 -12.06 1.69
C ASP A 266 14.21 -11.42 0.34
N LEU A 267 13.98 -10.11 0.20
CA LEU A 267 14.20 -9.37 -1.05
C LEU A 267 15.60 -8.76 -1.09
N LEU A 268 16.05 -8.20 0.02
CA LEU A 268 17.32 -7.50 0.13
C LEU A 268 18.44 -8.35 0.72
N GLY A 269 18.15 -9.59 1.15
CA GLY A 269 19.15 -10.47 1.72
C GLY A 269 19.73 -9.94 3.04
N LEU A 270 18.92 -9.23 3.84
CA LEU A 270 19.33 -8.57 5.07
C LEU A 270 18.91 -9.41 6.31
N PRO A 271 19.75 -10.38 6.75
CA PRO A 271 19.33 -11.43 7.68
C PRO A 271 19.01 -10.92 9.08
N ILE A 272 19.59 -9.80 9.52
CA ILE A 272 19.38 -9.26 10.86
C ILE A 272 18.68 -7.91 10.72
N SER A 273 17.36 -7.92 10.58
CA SER A 273 16.56 -6.70 10.43
C SER A 273 15.54 -6.56 11.55
N GLY A 274 15.24 -5.33 11.95
CA GLY A 274 14.21 -5.02 12.95
C GLY A 274 13.58 -3.66 12.72
N VAL A 275 12.35 -3.50 13.23
CA VAL A 275 11.61 -2.23 13.20
C VAL A 275 11.19 -1.87 14.63
N TRP A 276 11.47 -0.63 15.00
CA TRP A 276 11.03 -0.01 16.24
C TRP A 276 10.12 1.15 15.93
N LEU A 277 8.96 1.23 16.60
CA LEU A 277 8.04 2.35 16.50
C LEU A 277 8.10 3.23 17.75
N LEU A 278 7.90 4.53 17.58
CA LEU A 278 7.81 5.49 18.67
C LEU A 278 6.48 5.29 19.42
N GLU A 279 6.56 5.17 20.75
CA GLU A 279 5.39 5.14 21.62
C GLU A 279 5.01 6.57 22.05
N ASP A 280 3.79 6.99 21.71
CA ASP A 280 3.32 8.39 21.82
C ASP A 280 3.20 8.90 23.28
N GLU A 281 3.03 8.03 24.27
CA GLU A 281 2.75 8.44 25.67
C GLU A 281 4.02 8.65 26.50
N ARG A 282 5.08 7.89 26.19
CA ARG A 282 6.30 7.72 26.99
C ARG A 282 7.55 8.08 26.20
N GLY A 283 7.47 8.18 24.87
CA GLY A 283 8.52 8.72 24.01
C GLY A 283 9.75 7.82 23.89
N TYR A 284 9.56 6.51 23.78
CA TYR A 284 10.63 5.55 23.49
C TYR A 284 10.33 4.78 22.21
N LEU A 285 11.38 4.28 21.57
CA LEU A 285 11.31 3.36 20.44
C LEU A 285 11.12 1.93 20.96
N GLU A 286 9.96 1.35 20.67
CA GLU A 286 9.58 0.00 21.06
C GLU A 286 9.72 -0.96 19.87
N PRO A 287 10.40 -2.12 20.03
CA PRO A 287 10.49 -3.09 18.95
C PRO A 287 9.13 -3.69 18.62
N VAL A 288 8.75 -3.63 17.35
CA VAL A 288 7.46 -4.13 16.84
C VAL A 288 7.63 -5.37 15.97
N ALA A 289 8.70 -5.42 15.17
CA ALA A 289 8.98 -6.55 14.29
C ALA A 289 10.49 -6.79 14.17
N GLY A 290 10.89 -8.01 13.83
CA GLY A 290 12.27 -8.34 13.51
C GLY A 290 12.45 -9.76 12.98
N THR A 291 13.58 -10.02 12.35
CA THR A 291 13.89 -11.31 11.71
C THR A 291 14.10 -12.41 12.75
N ALA A 292 13.93 -13.66 12.30
CA ALA A 292 14.13 -14.82 13.17
C ALA A 292 15.60 -14.92 13.62
N GLU A 293 16.57 -14.71 12.71
CA GLU A 293 17.99 -14.71 13.07
C GLU A 293 18.32 -13.67 14.14
N ALA A 294 17.72 -12.47 14.07
CA ALA A 294 17.93 -11.44 15.08
C ALA A 294 17.35 -11.86 16.45
N TYR A 295 16.17 -12.49 16.49
CA TYR A 295 15.61 -12.99 17.75
C TYR A 295 16.45 -14.09 18.38
N ASP A 296 16.96 -15.03 17.58
CA ASP A 296 17.73 -16.17 18.05
C ASP A 296 19.10 -15.75 18.60
N GLU A 297 19.77 -14.78 17.96
CA GLU A 297 21.09 -14.32 18.37
C GLU A 297 21.04 -13.39 19.59
N PHE A 298 20.07 -12.47 19.65
CA PHE A 298 20.00 -11.44 20.69
C PHE A 298 19.05 -11.78 21.85
N GLY A 299 18.23 -12.83 21.73
CA GLY A 299 17.27 -13.25 22.77
C GLY A 299 16.14 -12.26 23.04
N GLY A 300 15.94 -11.29 22.12
CA GLY A 300 14.95 -10.23 22.19
C GLY A 300 15.53 -8.86 21.83
N PHE A 301 14.68 -7.91 21.46
CA PHE A 301 15.08 -6.57 21.07
C PHE A 301 15.02 -5.58 22.25
N PRO A 302 16.02 -4.70 22.41
CA PRO A 302 15.97 -3.63 23.40
C PRO A 302 14.96 -2.56 23.01
N ARG A 303 14.57 -1.74 23.99
CA ARG A 303 13.85 -0.47 23.79
C ARG A 303 14.86 0.66 23.86
N PHE A 304 14.69 1.69 23.06
CA PHE A 304 15.60 2.84 23.04
C PHE A 304 14.88 4.11 23.49
N GLY A 305 15.42 4.78 24.51
CA GLY A 305 14.93 6.08 24.97
C GLY A 305 15.72 7.26 24.39
N PRO A 306 15.33 8.50 24.73
CA PRO A 306 16.01 9.70 24.28
C PRO A 306 17.48 9.77 24.67
N GLY A 307 18.36 9.93 23.68
CA GLY A 307 19.81 9.99 23.84
C GLY A 307 20.48 8.64 24.10
N GLU A 308 19.81 7.53 23.81
CA GLU A 308 20.36 6.18 23.98
C GLU A 308 20.86 5.60 22.65
N GLY A 309 22.15 5.82 22.38
CA GLY A 309 22.91 5.19 21.29
C GLY A 309 22.57 5.69 19.88
N LEU A 310 23.28 5.13 18.90
CA LEU A 310 23.20 5.52 17.48
C LEU A 310 21.78 5.45 16.90
N VAL A 311 20.94 4.55 17.42
CA VAL A 311 19.56 4.36 16.95
C VAL A 311 18.70 5.60 17.21
N TRP A 312 18.82 6.21 18.40
CA TRP A 312 18.06 7.42 18.71
C TRP A 312 18.61 8.64 17.97
N ASP A 313 19.93 8.75 17.84
CA ASP A 313 20.56 9.86 17.14
C ASP A 313 20.15 9.89 15.66
N ALA A 314 20.15 8.74 14.98
CA ALA A 314 19.67 8.63 13.60
C ALA A 314 18.18 8.97 13.48
N PHE A 315 17.35 8.54 14.46
CA PHE A 315 15.92 8.89 14.48
C PHE A 315 15.69 10.41 14.59
N GLU A 316 16.42 11.09 15.47
CA GLU A 316 16.33 12.56 15.60
C GLU A 316 16.88 13.30 14.39
N ALA A 317 17.96 12.79 13.77
CA ALA A 317 18.52 13.35 12.55
C ALA A 317 17.58 13.20 11.35
N GLY A 318 16.84 12.08 11.28
CA GLY A 318 15.91 11.77 10.20
C GLY A 318 16.60 11.41 8.87
N GLU A 319 17.89 11.07 8.91
CA GLU A 319 18.68 10.65 7.76
C GLU A 319 19.12 9.19 7.94
N VAL A 320 19.31 8.48 6.83
CA VAL A 320 19.81 7.10 6.85
C VAL A 320 21.30 7.14 7.18
N GLU A 321 21.69 6.44 8.24
CA GLU A 321 23.08 6.33 8.67
C GLU A 321 23.61 4.91 8.45
N ARG A 322 24.79 4.84 7.84
CA ARG A 322 25.48 3.58 7.53
C ARG A 322 26.82 3.53 8.26
N PHE A 323 27.07 2.42 8.92
CA PHE A 323 28.31 2.12 9.64
C PHE A 323 28.99 0.87 9.08
N ASP A 324 30.19 1.05 8.52
CA ASP A 324 30.96 -0.03 7.90
C ASP A 324 31.64 -0.96 8.91
N ASP A 325 32.09 -0.42 10.07
CA ASP A 325 32.59 -1.20 11.20
C ASP A 325 32.21 -0.54 12.54
N LEU A 326 31.24 -1.10 13.26
CA LEU A 326 30.74 -0.61 14.56
C LEU A 326 31.84 -0.51 15.62
N ARG A 327 32.93 -1.29 15.52
CA ARG A 327 34.06 -1.18 16.47
C ARG A 327 34.83 0.14 16.38
N THR A 328 34.62 0.88 15.29
CA THR A 328 35.24 2.19 15.05
C THR A 328 34.36 3.35 15.50
N VAL A 329 33.14 3.06 15.93
CA VAL A 329 32.12 4.02 16.29
C VAL A 329 32.03 4.09 17.82
N ASP A 330 32.01 5.31 18.36
CA ASP A 330 31.77 5.57 19.78
C ASP A 330 30.25 5.54 20.09
N ASP A 331 29.86 5.49 21.37
CA ASP A 331 28.45 5.57 21.82
C ASP A 331 27.51 4.44 21.32
N LEU A 332 28.05 3.25 21.07
CA LEU A 332 27.25 2.04 20.86
C LEU A 332 26.34 1.76 22.07
N TYR A 333 25.07 1.44 21.80
CA TYR A 333 24.13 1.01 22.85
C TYR A 333 24.63 -0.26 23.56
N ASN A 334 25.12 -1.25 22.80
CA ASN A 334 25.81 -2.42 23.33
C ASN A 334 27.27 -2.45 22.82
N PRO A 335 28.26 -2.11 23.66
CA PRO A 335 29.67 -2.13 23.29
C PRO A 335 30.19 -3.52 22.92
N ASP A 336 29.55 -4.58 23.43
CA ASP A 336 29.91 -5.98 23.18
C ASP A 336 29.06 -6.60 22.05
N THR A 337 28.46 -5.78 21.19
CA THR A 337 27.64 -6.27 20.08
C THR A 337 28.46 -7.18 19.14
N PRO A 338 27.92 -8.35 18.74
CA PRO A 338 28.54 -9.19 17.71
C PRO A 338 28.45 -8.57 16.31
N LEU A 339 27.58 -7.57 16.10
CA LEU A 339 27.44 -6.89 14.82
C LEU A 339 28.71 -6.12 14.45
N ARG A 340 29.05 -6.17 13.16
CA ARG A 340 30.22 -5.50 12.58
C ARG A 340 29.80 -4.36 11.69
N SER A 341 28.82 -4.50 10.81
CA SER A 341 28.26 -3.37 10.07
C SER A 341 26.77 -3.20 10.38
N GLU A 342 26.26 -1.98 10.21
CA GLU A 342 24.86 -1.64 10.51
C GLU A 342 24.38 -0.48 9.62
N VAL A 343 23.10 -0.52 9.25
CA VAL A 343 22.39 0.59 8.62
C VAL A 343 21.14 0.90 9.45
N ILE A 344 20.98 2.17 9.79
CA ILE A 344 19.87 2.69 10.58
C ILE A 344 19.09 3.67 9.70
N ALA A 345 17.83 3.35 9.42
CA ALA A 345 16.98 4.09 8.51
C ALA A 345 15.69 4.59 9.20
N PRO A 346 15.54 5.91 9.41
CA PRO A 346 14.37 6.48 10.06
C PRO A 346 13.10 6.38 9.20
N ILE A 347 12.02 5.88 9.79
CA ILE A 347 10.68 5.79 9.18
C ILE A 347 9.91 7.09 9.47
N GLY A 348 10.46 8.23 9.02
CA GLY A 348 9.92 9.54 9.34
C GLY A 348 9.80 9.76 10.85
N THR A 349 8.64 10.23 11.32
CA THR A 349 8.36 10.45 12.76
C THR A 349 7.87 9.20 13.49
N HIS A 350 7.72 8.09 12.78
CA HIS A 350 7.03 6.91 13.30
C HIS A 350 7.97 5.96 14.03
N GLY A 351 9.25 5.94 13.66
CA GLY A 351 10.20 4.99 14.21
C GLY A 351 11.44 4.82 13.35
N VAL A 352 12.09 3.67 13.48
CA VAL A 352 13.33 3.31 12.77
C VAL A 352 13.29 1.87 12.29
N LEU A 353 13.87 1.63 11.13
CA LEU A 353 14.22 0.30 10.63
C LEU A 353 15.75 0.17 10.71
N MET A 354 16.22 -0.93 11.27
CA MET A 354 17.64 -1.18 11.45
C MET A 354 17.99 -2.55 10.86
N THR A 355 19.12 -2.62 10.17
CA THR A 355 19.68 -3.87 9.67
C THR A 355 21.17 -3.98 10.01
N GLY A 356 21.62 -5.18 10.36
CA GLY A 356 23.00 -5.45 10.77
C GLY A 356 23.61 -6.68 10.11
N SER A 357 24.94 -6.76 10.12
CA SER A 357 25.69 -7.95 9.70
C SER A 357 26.85 -8.23 10.66
N PHE A 358 27.24 -9.51 10.77
CA PHE A 358 28.43 -9.93 11.51
C PHE A 358 29.74 -9.69 10.75
N GLU A 359 29.66 -9.29 9.48
CA GLU A 359 30.81 -8.98 8.65
C GLU A 359 31.00 -7.46 8.53
N PRO A 360 32.24 -6.95 8.55
CA PRO A 360 32.49 -5.54 8.26
C PRO A 360 32.24 -5.24 6.78
N GLU A 361 31.87 -4.00 6.47
CA GLU A 361 31.64 -3.53 5.09
C GLU A 361 30.63 -4.41 4.31
N ALA A 362 29.67 -5.04 5.01
CA ALA A 362 28.78 -6.03 4.39
C ALA A 362 27.70 -5.42 3.48
N PHE A 363 27.37 -4.15 3.69
CA PHE A 363 26.39 -3.44 2.88
C PHE A 363 27.11 -2.73 1.73
N ASP A 364 26.45 -2.32 0.67
CA ASP A 364 26.99 -1.39 -0.35
C ASP A 364 26.08 -0.15 -0.55
N GLU A 365 26.37 0.68 -1.55
CA GLU A 365 25.50 1.84 -1.88
C GLU A 365 24.12 1.39 -2.38
N THR A 366 24.04 0.26 -3.08
CA THR A 366 22.79 -0.28 -3.62
C THR A 366 21.89 -0.79 -2.50
N ASP A 367 22.46 -1.46 -1.49
CA ASP A 367 21.72 -1.89 -0.30
C ASP A 367 21.08 -0.72 0.44
N VAL A 368 21.81 0.40 0.56
CA VAL A 368 21.29 1.63 1.20
C VAL A 368 20.16 2.25 0.37
N GLU A 369 20.28 2.27 -0.96
CA GLU A 369 19.21 2.76 -1.85
C GLU A 369 17.94 1.90 -1.77
N LEU A 370 18.11 0.58 -1.76
CA LEU A 370 17.00 -0.36 -1.64
C LEU A 370 16.32 -0.28 -0.27
N LEU A 371 17.10 -0.18 0.81
CA LEU A 371 16.59 0.01 2.17
C LEU A 371 15.84 1.33 2.30
N SER A 372 16.38 2.42 1.73
CA SER A 372 15.74 3.73 1.72
C SER A 372 14.38 3.67 1.01
N THR A 373 14.31 2.99 -0.13
CA THR A 373 13.06 2.78 -0.86
C THR A 373 12.03 2.02 -0.04
N LEU A 374 12.46 0.96 0.67
CA LEU A 374 11.59 0.19 1.56
C LEU A 374 11.04 1.06 2.70
N VAL A 375 11.92 1.83 3.34
CA VAL A 375 11.58 2.74 4.45
C VAL A 375 10.60 3.84 4.01
N GLU A 376 10.78 4.41 2.82
CA GLU A 376 9.85 5.38 2.24
C GLU A 376 8.45 4.78 2.04
N ASN A 377 8.37 3.56 1.51
CA ASN A 377 7.11 2.85 1.32
C ASN A 377 6.45 2.49 2.66
N THR A 378 7.22 2.00 3.63
CA THR A 378 6.74 1.69 4.98
C THR A 378 6.21 2.95 5.67
N ARG A 379 6.93 4.07 5.58
CA ARG A 379 6.48 5.36 6.09
C ARG A 379 5.15 5.78 5.46
N ALA A 380 5.02 5.70 4.14
CA ALA A 380 3.80 6.09 3.45
C ALA A 380 2.60 5.21 3.86
N ALA A 381 2.82 3.91 4.09
CA ALA A 381 1.81 3.00 4.59
C ALA A 381 1.36 3.35 6.02
N LEU A 382 2.32 3.61 6.92
CA LEU A 382 1.98 4.01 8.29
C LEU A 382 1.26 5.37 8.35
N ASP A 383 1.75 6.38 7.62
CA ASP A 383 1.11 7.70 7.48
C ASP A 383 -0.35 7.57 7.01
N ARG A 384 -0.61 6.61 6.10
CA ARG A 384 -1.95 6.33 5.59
C ARG A 384 -2.83 5.72 6.68
N THR A 385 -2.35 4.69 7.37
CA THR A 385 -3.11 4.00 8.41
C THR A 385 -3.47 4.94 9.56
N GLU A 386 -2.53 5.79 9.98
CA GLU A 386 -2.79 6.83 10.99
C GLU A 386 -3.84 7.84 10.50
N ARG A 387 -3.72 8.30 9.25
CA ARG A 387 -4.69 9.23 8.65
C ARG A 387 -6.09 8.62 8.52
N GLU A 388 -6.19 7.37 8.10
CA GLU A 388 -7.47 6.66 7.99
C GLU A 388 -8.11 6.48 9.36
N ARG A 389 -7.32 6.12 10.37
CA ARG A 389 -7.80 6.03 11.76
C ARG A 389 -8.32 7.37 12.26
N ALA A 390 -7.57 8.45 12.08
CA ALA A 390 -7.99 9.80 12.46
C ALA A 390 -9.28 10.25 11.72
N LEU A 391 -9.43 9.88 10.45
CA LEU A 391 -10.63 10.16 9.67
C LEU A 391 -11.85 9.36 10.14
N ARG A 392 -11.69 8.08 10.47
CA ARG A 392 -12.76 7.25 11.05
C ARG A 392 -13.23 7.85 12.37
N GLU A 393 -12.32 8.13 13.29
CA GLU A 393 -12.63 8.75 14.59
C GLU A 393 -13.33 10.11 14.45
N ARG A 394 -12.90 10.93 13.49
CA ARG A 394 -13.54 12.23 13.18
C ARG A 394 -14.94 12.06 12.59
N THR A 395 -15.12 11.10 11.69
CA THR A 395 -16.42 10.83 11.05
C THR A 395 -17.42 10.37 12.09
N GLU A 396 -17.05 9.40 12.92
CA GLU A 396 -17.88 8.94 14.04
C GLU A 396 -18.24 10.08 15.01
N ARG A 397 -17.32 11.02 15.25
CA ARG A 397 -17.61 12.21 16.06
C ARG A 397 -18.63 13.13 15.39
N ILE A 398 -18.52 13.36 14.08
CA ILE A 398 -19.47 14.20 13.32
C ILE A 398 -20.86 13.56 13.27
N GLU A 399 -20.94 12.24 13.03
CA GLU A 399 -22.21 11.50 13.04
C GLU A 399 -22.89 11.62 14.41
N ARG A 400 -22.15 11.38 15.50
CA ARG A 400 -22.65 11.59 16.88
C ARG A 400 -23.15 13.01 17.13
N GLN A 401 -22.48 14.03 16.59
CA GLN A 401 -22.94 15.42 16.68
C GLN A 401 -24.20 15.69 15.86
N THR A 402 -24.32 15.07 14.69
CA THR A 402 -25.45 15.25 13.78
C THR A 402 -26.71 14.62 14.36
N GLU A 403 -26.65 13.37 14.81
CA GLU A 403 -27.77 12.68 15.49
C GLU A 403 -28.32 13.51 16.66
N ARG A 404 -27.41 14.13 17.41
CA ARG A 404 -27.73 14.98 18.55
C ARG A 404 -28.45 16.28 18.15
N LEU A 405 -27.98 16.96 17.09
CA LEU A 405 -28.64 18.17 16.60
C LEU A 405 -30.03 17.86 16.02
N GLU A 406 -30.17 16.76 15.30
CA GLU A 406 -31.48 16.31 14.80
C GLU A 406 -32.45 16.00 15.93
N ALA A 407 -31.97 15.37 17.02
CA ALA A 407 -32.78 15.15 18.21
C ALA A 407 -33.29 16.48 18.78
N ILE A 408 -32.40 17.46 19.03
CA ILE A 408 -32.78 18.78 19.55
C ILE A 408 -33.79 19.49 18.63
N ALA A 409 -33.55 19.49 17.32
CA ALA A 409 -34.43 20.16 16.36
C ALA A 409 -35.84 19.54 16.35
N ARG A 410 -35.95 18.21 16.39
CA ARG A 410 -37.25 17.52 16.46
C ARG A 410 -37.97 17.76 17.78
N LEU A 411 -37.25 17.84 18.90
CA LEU A 411 -37.82 18.18 20.20
C LEU A 411 -38.49 19.55 20.19
N LEU A 412 -37.77 20.56 19.69
CA LEU A 412 -38.28 21.92 19.61
C LEU A 412 -39.53 21.98 18.72
N SER A 413 -39.51 21.34 17.55
CA SER A 413 -40.67 21.36 16.64
C SER A 413 -41.90 20.70 17.25
N ARG A 414 -41.77 19.49 17.80
CA ARG A 414 -42.92 18.74 18.35
C ARG A 414 -43.53 19.45 19.56
N ASP A 415 -42.71 19.99 20.45
CA ASP A 415 -43.27 20.71 21.59
C ASP A 415 -43.93 22.01 21.13
N LEU A 416 -43.28 22.82 20.29
CA LEU A 416 -43.90 24.03 19.73
C LEU A 416 -45.23 23.74 19.03
N GLU A 417 -45.33 22.67 18.24
CA GLU A 417 -46.59 22.22 17.63
C GLU A 417 -47.66 21.88 18.68
N CYS A 418 -47.31 21.11 19.70
CA CYS A 418 -48.24 20.73 20.76
C CYS A 418 -48.71 21.93 21.59
N GLN A 419 -47.80 22.88 21.87
CA GLN A 419 -48.15 24.13 22.54
C GLN A 419 -49.12 24.96 21.68
N LEU A 420 -48.86 25.06 20.37
CA LEU A 420 -49.71 25.81 19.44
C LEU A 420 -51.09 25.16 19.27
N GLU A 421 -51.19 23.84 19.21
CA GLU A 421 -52.48 23.12 19.18
C GLU A 421 -53.30 23.32 20.45
N ARG A 422 -52.66 23.27 21.63
CA ARG A 422 -53.35 23.54 22.91
C ARG A 422 -53.86 24.96 22.98
N VAL A 423 -53.01 25.95 22.67
CA VAL A 423 -53.41 27.36 22.64
C VAL A 423 -54.53 27.57 21.61
N GLY A 424 -54.47 26.93 20.44
CA GLY A 424 -55.53 26.97 19.43
C GLY A 424 -56.86 26.40 19.95
N THR A 425 -56.83 25.25 20.63
CA THR A 425 -58.01 24.61 21.22
C THR A 425 -58.67 25.51 22.27
N LEU A 426 -57.88 26.14 23.14
CA LEU A 426 -58.36 27.06 24.17
C LEU A 426 -59.00 28.33 23.60
N LEU A 427 -58.49 28.81 22.45
CA LEU A 427 -59.06 29.95 21.75
C LEU A 427 -60.36 29.59 21.01
N ASP A 428 -60.51 28.35 20.51
CA ASP A 428 -61.71 27.87 19.83
C ASP A 428 -62.86 27.49 20.80
N GLU A 429 -62.54 27.03 22.02
CA GLU A 429 -63.54 26.70 23.06
C GLU A 429 -64.06 27.95 23.80
N GLY A 430 -63.40 29.11 23.60
CA GLY A 430 -63.71 30.39 24.23
C GLY A 430 -64.81 31.23 23.57
N ASP A 431 -65.88 30.63 23.03
CA ASP A 431 -67.06 31.36 22.56
C ASP A 431 -68.26 31.15 23.51
N GLY A 432 -68.22 31.82 24.67
CA GLY A 432 -69.39 31.89 25.55
C GLY A 432 -69.16 32.23 27.03
N ASP A 433 -69.31 33.51 27.36
CA ASP A 433 -69.80 34.05 28.65
C ASP A 433 -68.93 33.88 29.93
N ASP A 434 -68.16 34.92 30.26
CA ASP A 434 -67.86 35.50 31.60
C ASP A 434 -67.60 34.61 32.85
N ARG A 435 -67.30 33.31 32.70
CA ARG A 435 -66.74 32.50 33.80
C ARG A 435 -65.68 31.57 33.25
N GLU A 436 -64.42 31.80 33.65
CA GLU A 436 -63.41 30.78 34.02
C GLU A 436 -61.94 31.32 34.02
N LEU A 437 -61.69 32.46 34.69
CA LEU A 437 -60.31 32.92 34.95
C LEU A 437 -59.40 31.88 35.67
N PRO A 438 -59.87 31.03 36.61
CA PRO A 438 -59.01 30.07 37.30
C PRO A 438 -58.61 28.83 36.48
N LEU A 439 -59.28 28.53 35.36
CA LEU A 439 -58.89 27.42 34.48
C LEU A 439 -57.81 27.86 33.51
N ALA A 440 -57.92 29.08 32.96
CA ALA A 440 -56.87 29.70 32.16
C ALA A 440 -55.55 29.89 32.93
N GLU A 441 -55.60 30.23 34.23
CA GLU A 441 -54.39 30.35 35.06
C GLU A 441 -53.66 29.00 35.24
N ARG A 442 -54.38 27.91 35.54
CA ARG A 442 -53.77 26.58 35.69
C ARG A 442 -53.22 26.03 34.39
N GLU A 443 -53.86 26.33 33.26
CA GLU A 443 -53.37 25.93 31.94
C GLU A 443 -52.12 26.69 31.52
N VAL A 444 -52.05 28.00 31.78
CA VAL A 444 -50.82 28.79 31.57
C VAL A 444 -49.70 28.29 32.48
N GLU A 445 -49.98 27.98 33.74
CA GLU A 445 -49.00 27.40 34.66
C GLU A 445 -48.49 26.05 34.16
N SER A 446 -49.37 25.17 33.66
CA SER A 446 -48.99 23.88 33.06
C SER A 446 -48.14 24.05 31.79
N ILE A 447 -48.41 25.05 30.96
CA ILE A 447 -47.60 25.36 29.76
C ILE A 447 -46.21 25.86 30.15
N LEU A 448 -46.11 26.73 31.17
CA LEU A 448 -44.84 27.26 31.67
C LEU A 448 -43.98 26.16 32.31
N GLU A 449 -44.57 25.32 33.17
CA GLU A 449 -43.86 24.16 33.76
C GLU A 449 -43.33 23.21 32.69
N ARG A 450 -44.11 22.98 31.62
CA ARG A 450 -43.68 22.14 30.49
C ARG A 450 -42.56 22.79 29.69
N THR A 451 -42.58 24.10 29.52
CA THR A 451 -41.53 24.85 28.82
C THR A 451 -40.21 24.79 29.59
N ASP A 452 -40.25 24.95 30.92
CA ASP A 452 -39.06 24.84 31.77
C ASP A 452 -38.44 23.44 31.69
N ARG A 453 -39.26 22.38 31.71
CA ARG A 453 -38.78 21.00 31.49
C ARG A 453 -38.11 20.83 30.13
N LEU A 454 -38.72 21.35 29.05
CA LEU A 454 -38.13 21.24 27.73
C LEU A 454 -36.79 21.98 27.62
N VAL A 455 -36.67 23.14 28.25
CA VAL A 455 -35.40 23.88 28.29
C VAL A 455 -34.32 23.05 29.00
N ASP A 456 -34.66 22.37 30.08
CA ASP A 456 -33.72 21.50 30.79
C ASP A 456 -33.38 20.24 30.00
N ASP A 457 -34.33 19.65 29.28
CA ASP A 457 -34.10 18.53 28.36
C ASP A 457 -33.19 18.92 27.18
N VAL A 458 -33.42 20.10 26.58
CA VAL A 458 -32.56 20.65 25.53
C VAL A 458 -31.17 20.97 26.08
N ARG A 459 -31.05 21.48 27.30
CA ARG A 459 -29.75 21.70 27.95
C ARG A 459 -29.02 20.40 28.20
N GLU A 460 -29.72 19.35 28.62
CA GLU A 460 -29.12 18.04 28.85
C GLU A 460 -28.65 17.42 27.54
N LEU A 461 -29.45 17.50 26.49
CA LEU A 461 -29.04 17.10 25.14
C LEU A 461 -27.96 18.02 24.56
N ALA A 462 -27.90 19.29 24.96
CA ALA A 462 -26.86 20.26 24.59
C ALA A 462 -25.59 20.18 25.46
N ARG A 463 -25.51 19.25 26.42
CA ARG A 463 -24.24 18.87 27.07
C ARG A 463 -23.50 17.78 26.30
N ASP A 464 -22.17 17.89 26.28
CA ASP A 464 -21.31 16.94 25.57
C ASP A 464 -21.35 15.55 26.21
N ALA A 465 -21.44 14.51 25.39
CA ALA A 465 -21.55 13.12 25.87
C ALA A 465 -20.27 12.68 26.61
N ASP A 466 -19.12 13.24 26.22
CA ASP A 466 -17.81 12.97 26.82
C ASP A 466 -17.62 13.72 28.17
N ALA A 467 -18.48 14.69 28.49
CA ALA A 467 -18.39 15.50 29.71
C ALA A 467 -19.31 14.95 30.81
N VAL A 468 -19.11 13.69 31.24
CA VAL A 468 -19.75 13.18 32.46
C VAL A 468 -19.09 13.83 33.68
N GLY A 469 -19.89 14.45 34.55
CA GLY A 469 -19.41 15.05 35.79
C GLY A 469 -18.84 14.01 36.78
N ALA A 470 -18.49 14.47 37.98
CA ALA A 470 -17.91 13.60 39.00
C ALA A 470 -18.85 12.44 39.36
N ARG A 471 -18.42 11.20 39.13
CA ARG A 471 -19.20 10.00 39.44
C ARG A 471 -19.17 9.70 40.94
N SER A 472 -20.34 9.63 41.56
CA SER A 472 -20.53 9.33 42.98
C SER A 472 -21.21 7.98 43.18
N ARG A 473 -21.04 7.35 44.35
CA ARG A 473 -21.75 6.10 44.68
C ARG A 473 -23.19 6.45 45.00
N LEU A 474 -24.13 5.87 44.26
CA LEU A 474 -25.56 6.10 44.36
C LEU A 474 -26.26 4.82 44.78
N ASP A 475 -27.20 4.98 45.70
CA ASP A 475 -28.13 3.93 46.09
C ASP A 475 -29.44 4.08 45.30
N LEU A 476 -29.90 2.98 44.70
CA LEU A 476 -31.06 2.99 43.81
C LEU A 476 -32.34 3.40 44.56
N ALA A 477 -32.51 2.97 45.81
CA ALA A 477 -33.69 3.34 46.60
C ALA A 477 -33.73 4.86 46.84
N THR A 478 -32.60 5.42 47.27
CA THR A 478 -32.45 6.87 47.49
C THR A 478 -32.69 7.66 46.19
N ALA A 479 -32.15 7.19 45.06
CA ALA A 479 -32.32 7.87 43.77
C ALA A 479 -33.78 7.88 43.29
N VAL A 480 -34.52 6.81 43.55
CA VAL A 480 -35.96 6.73 43.22
C VAL A 480 -36.78 7.67 44.10
N GLU A 481 -36.48 7.75 45.39
CA GLU A 481 -37.13 8.69 46.32
C GLU A 481 -36.87 10.15 45.93
N ASP A 482 -35.66 10.46 45.46
CA ASP A 482 -35.28 11.79 44.98
C ASP A 482 -35.98 12.18 43.67
N ALA A 483 -36.21 11.23 42.74
CA ALA A 483 -36.75 11.49 41.40
C ALA A 483 -38.29 11.51 41.34
N ARG A 484 -38.97 10.71 42.17
CA ARG A 484 -40.45 10.58 42.17
C ARG A 484 -41.21 11.92 42.33
N PRO A 485 -40.82 12.84 43.23
CA PRO A 485 -41.57 14.08 43.46
C PRO A 485 -41.61 15.01 42.24
N ALA A 486 -40.57 14.99 41.41
CA ALA A 486 -40.45 15.85 40.23
C ALA A 486 -41.49 15.52 39.15
N VAL A 487 -41.98 14.27 39.11
CA VAL A 487 -43.01 13.80 38.16
C VAL A 487 -44.42 13.81 38.78
N GLY A 488 -44.56 14.22 40.05
CA GLY A 488 -45.86 14.30 40.74
C GLY A 488 -46.49 12.94 41.05
N LEU A 489 -45.69 11.87 41.12
CA LEU A 489 -46.18 10.52 41.40
C LEU A 489 -46.44 10.30 42.89
N GLU A 490 -47.54 9.60 43.22
CA GLU A 490 -47.89 9.20 44.59
C GLU A 490 -46.84 8.26 45.23
N PRO A 491 -46.68 8.21 46.56
CA PRO A 491 -45.65 7.41 47.22
C PRO A 491 -45.69 5.92 46.87
N ASP A 492 -46.89 5.38 46.65
CA ASP A 492 -47.11 3.96 46.37
C ASP A 492 -47.04 3.63 44.87
N ALA A 493 -46.87 4.64 44.00
CA ALA A 493 -46.86 4.47 42.55
C ALA A 493 -45.57 3.83 42.02
N VAL A 494 -44.45 3.91 42.75
CA VAL A 494 -43.15 3.36 42.33
C VAL A 494 -42.68 2.29 43.30
N ARG A 495 -42.56 1.05 42.82
CA ARG A 495 -42.13 -0.11 43.60
C ARG A 495 -40.71 -0.52 43.25
N LEU A 496 -39.83 -0.51 44.24
CA LEU A 496 -38.47 -1.03 44.11
C LEU A 496 -38.47 -2.56 44.18
N VAL A 497 -37.91 -3.21 43.17
CA VAL A 497 -37.77 -4.67 43.07
C VAL A 497 -36.30 -5.05 43.20
N GLY A 498 -35.79 -4.98 44.43
CA GLY A 498 -34.41 -5.30 44.78
C GLY A 498 -33.52 -4.08 44.94
N GLU A 499 -32.52 -4.20 45.80
CA GLU A 499 -31.58 -3.13 46.13
C GLU A 499 -30.33 -3.21 45.24
N ALA A 500 -29.89 -2.06 44.75
CA ALA A 500 -28.67 -1.95 43.95
C ALA A 500 -27.96 -0.63 44.20
N THR A 501 -26.64 -0.64 44.09
CA THR A 501 -25.81 0.56 44.09
C THR A 501 -25.01 0.66 42.80
N LEU A 502 -24.80 1.88 42.30
CA LEU A 502 -24.02 2.14 41.08
C LEU A 502 -23.15 3.39 41.25
N ARG A 503 -22.22 3.62 40.32
CA ARG A 503 -21.44 4.86 40.26
C ARG A 503 -21.84 5.65 39.03
N ALA A 504 -22.51 6.79 39.23
CA ALA A 504 -22.93 7.68 38.17
C ALA A 504 -22.89 9.14 38.63
N ASP A 505 -23.12 10.06 37.70
CA ASP A 505 -23.37 11.46 38.00
C ASP A 505 -24.74 11.54 38.67
N ARG A 506 -24.83 12.14 39.86
CA ARG A 506 -26.06 12.13 40.67
C ARG A 506 -27.19 12.87 39.97
N ASP A 507 -26.90 14.03 39.41
CA ASP A 507 -27.93 14.89 38.81
C ASP A 507 -28.42 14.30 37.50
N ARG A 508 -27.51 13.78 36.66
CA ARG A 508 -27.91 13.11 35.41
C ARG A 508 -28.66 11.80 35.67
N PHE A 509 -28.26 11.03 36.67
CA PHE A 509 -28.96 9.79 37.00
C PHE A 509 -30.37 10.08 37.53
N ARG A 510 -30.56 11.16 38.32
CA ARG A 510 -31.89 11.62 38.73
C ARG A 510 -32.74 12.00 37.51
N HIS A 511 -32.22 12.84 36.60
CA HIS A 511 -32.92 13.26 35.38
C HIS A 511 -33.30 12.05 34.51
N LEU A 512 -32.42 11.05 34.38
CA LEU A 512 -32.70 9.81 33.67
C LEU A 512 -33.91 9.06 34.26
N LEU A 513 -34.03 9.01 35.59
CA LEU A 513 -35.18 8.40 36.27
C LEU A 513 -36.45 9.22 36.09
N GLU A 514 -36.35 10.55 36.20
CA GLU A 514 -37.47 11.48 35.93
C GLU A 514 -38.02 11.27 34.52
N SER A 515 -37.15 11.23 33.50
CA SER A 515 -37.54 10.95 32.13
C SER A 515 -38.13 9.54 31.95
N ALA A 516 -37.60 8.52 32.64
CA ALA A 516 -38.16 7.17 32.58
C ALA A 516 -39.58 7.11 33.16
N PHE A 517 -39.81 7.78 34.30
CA PHE A 517 -41.09 7.81 34.98
C PHE A 517 -42.13 8.61 34.20
N ASP A 518 -41.75 9.78 33.68
CA ASP A 518 -42.62 10.63 32.87
C ASP A 518 -43.02 9.92 31.56
N ALA A 519 -42.09 9.19 30.94
CA ALA A 519 -42.40 8.34 29.78
C ALA A 519 -43.46 7.27 30.08
N ILE A 520 -43.45 6.67 31.27
CA ILE A 520 -44.46 5.66 31.64
C ILE A 520 -45.78 6.33 32.04
N ALA A 521 -45.72 7.39 32.84
CA ALA A 521 -46.88 8.11 33.34
C ALA A 521 -47.72 8.75 32.23
N ALA A 522 -47.08 9.24 31.16
CA ALA A 522 -47.79 9.82 30.01
C ALA A 522 -48.69 8.83 29.24
N ARG A 523 -48.64 7.52 29.55
CA ARG A 523 -49.29 6.44 28.77
C ARG A 523 -50.35 5.67 29.55
N THR A 524 -50.51 5.91 30.85
CA THR A 524 -51.49 5.20 31.69
C THR A 524 -52.08 6.14 32.73
N ASP A 525 -53.39 6.03 32.96
CA ASP A 525 -54.10 6.79 34.02
C ASP A 525 -53.88 6.18 35.41
N ASP A 526 -53.53 4.89 35.48
CA ASP A 526 -53.18 4.16 36.72
C ASP A 526 -51.69 3.81 36.67
N VAL A 527 -50.87 4.67 37.27
CA VAL A 527 -49.40 4.62 37.18
C VAL A 527 -48.86 3.72 38.28
N ALA A 528 -48.51 2.49 37.91
CA ALA A 528 -47.74 1.59 38.75
C ALA A 528 -46.42 1.27 38.04
N ILE A 529 -45.30 1.72 38.60
CA ILE A 529 -43.95 1.58 38.03
C ILE A 529 -43.12 0.63 38.89
N GLU A 530 -42.42 -0.29 38.26
CA GLU A 530 -41.43 -1.15 38.91
C GLU A 530 -40.04 -0.84 38.40
N ILE A 531 -39.10 -0.68 39.33
CA ILE A 531 -37.69 -0.45 39.03
C ILE A 531 -36.80 -1.41 39.82
N GLY A 532 -35.80 -1.99 39.18
CA GLY A 532 -34.88 -2.92 39.82
C GLY A 532 -33.74 -3.39 38.90
N PRO A 533 -32.79 -4.19 39.40
CA PRO A 533 -31.78 -4.82 38.57
C PRO A 533 -32.38 -5.88 37.64
N LEU A 534 -31.79 -6.07 36.45
CA LEU A 534 -32.30 -7.00 35.44
C LEU A 534 -32.43 -8.45 35.96
N GLU A 535 -33.54 -9.09 35.65
CA GLU A 535 -33.87 -10.45 36.12
C GLU A 535 -32.95 -11.53 35.51
N ASP A 536 -32.31 -11.25 34.37
CA ASP A 536 -31.39 -12.16 33.64
C ASP A 536 -29.99 -12.29 34.26
N GLY A 537 -29.74 -11.61 35.38
CA GLY A 537 -28.43 -11.60 36.06
C GLY A 537 -27.38 -10.69 35.42
N SER A 538 -27.71 -10.00 34.33
CA SER A 538 -26.81 -9.03 33.70
C SER A 538 -26.65 -7.77 34.57
N ARG A 539 -25.55 -7.04 34.33
CA ARG A 539 -25.28 -5.74 34.97
C ARG A 539 -26.09 -4.65 34.29
N GLY A 540 -27.33 -4.48 34.72
CA GLY A 540 -28.23 -3.45 34.22
C GLY A 540 -29.47 -3.26 35.09
N LEU A 541 -30.23 -2.22 34.79
CA LEU A 541 -31.46 -1.83 35.47
C LEU A 541 -32.66 -1.95 34.51
N PHE A 542 -33.84 -2.21 35.04
CA PHE A 542 -35.09 -2.07 34.30
C PHE A 542 -36.00 -1.06 34.99
N VAL A 543 -36.78 -0.34 34.19
CA VAL A 543 -37.91 0.48 34.62
C VAL A 543 -39.10 0.07 33.76
N ARG A 544 -40.20 -0.36 34.37
CA ARG A 544 -41.38 -0.84 33.62
C ARG A 544 -42.67 -0.41 34.28
N ASP A 545 -43.73 -0.38 33.51
CA ASP A 545 -45.09 -0.46 34.05
C ASP A 545 -45.29 -1.84 34.72
N ALA A 546 -45.89 -1.88 35.92
CA ALA A 546 -46.08 -3.08 36.73
C ALA A 546 -46.90 -4.18 36.01
N GLU A 547 -47.80 -3.82 35.09
CA GLU A 547 -48.52 -4.80 34.27
C GLU A 547 -47.83 -5.07 32.92
N ALA A 548 -46.68 -4.45 32.65
CA ALA A 548 -45.85 -4.79 31.51
C ALA A 548 -45.07 -6.10 31.77
N VAL A 549 -45.46 -7.17 31.08
CA VAL A 549 -44.77 -8.46 31.11
C VAL A 549 -43.58 -8.44 30.14
N ALA A 550 -42.47 -9.13 30.51
CA ALA A 550 -41.34 -9.41 29.62
C ALA A 550 -41.85 -10.03 28.30
N ALA A 551 -41.48 -9.42 27.18
CA ALA A 551 -42.02 -9.76 25.89
C ALA A 551 -41.48 -11.11 25.38
N ALA A 552 -42.29 -12.17 25.45
CA ALA A 552 -42.09 -13.35 24.59
C ALA A 552 -42.49 -13.07 23.12
N ASP A 553 -43.10 -11.91 22.83
CA ASP A 553 -43.84 -11.64 21.59
C ASP A 553 -43.83 -10.14 21.15
N GLY A 554 -42.89 -9.34 21.69
CA GLY A 554 -42.79 -7.88 21.51
C GLY A 554 -41.59 -7.46 20.65
N ARG A 555 -41.66 -6.26 20.07
CA ARG A 555 -40.52 -5.67 19.34
C ARG A 555 -39.58 -5.03 20.37
N THR A 556 -38.35 -5.55 20.43
CA THR A 556 -37.24 -4.90 21.14
C THR A 556 -36.55 -3.97 20.15
N GLU A 557 -36.56 -2.67 20.43
CA GLU A 557 -35.87 -1.68 19.62
C GLU A 557 -34.81 -0.99 20.49
N ALA A 558 -33.66 -0.65 19.90
CA ALA A 558 -32.75 0.26 20.56
C ALA A 558 -33.48 1.59 20.77
N VAL A 559 -33.18 2.32 21.85
CA VAL A 559 -33.74 3.66 22.05
C VAL A 559 -33.16 4.58 20.99
N ASP A 560 -33.82 4.60 19.84
CA ASP A 560 -33.60 5.55 18.78
C ASP A 560 -34.54 6.72 19.09
N GLY A 561 -33.99 7.73 19.78
CA GLY A 561 -34.70 8.81 20.48
C GLY A 561 -35.63 9.69 19.63
N VAL A 562 -35.88 9.30 18.39
CA VAL A 562 -36.63 10.03 17.38
C VAL A 562 -38.09 9.56 17.28
N ARG A 563 -38.40 8.28 17.53
CA ARG A 563 -39.76 7.73 17.35
C ARG A 563 -40.60 7.68 18.62
N GLU A 564 -39.99 7.81 19.80
CA GLU A 564 -40.62 7.31 21.03
C GLU A 564 -41.09 8.38 22.04
N GLY A 565 -40.64 9.64 21.93
CA GLY A 565 -40.99 10.72 22.87
C GLY A 565 -39.75 11.43 23.41
N THR A 566 -39.94 12.68 23.86
CA THR A 566 -38.87 13.56 24.36
C THR A 566 -38.14 12.95 25.54
N GLU A 567 -38.90 12.29 26.40
CA GLU A 567 -38.46 11.69 27.66
C GLU A 567 -37.49 10.52 27.37
N LEU A 568 -37.77 9.71 26.35
CA LEU A 568 -36.91 8.59 25.94
C LEU A 568 -35.64 9.06 25.21
N ALA A 569 -35.69 10.21 24.53
CA ALA A 569 -34.52 10.82 23.90
C ALA A 569 -33.49 11.29 24.94
N VAL A 570 -33.96 11.97 25.99
CA VAL A 570 -33.13 12.44 27.11
C VAL A 570 -32.54 11.26 27.88
N LEU A 571 -33.36 10.26 28.21
CA LEU A 571 -32.90 9.01 28.82
C LEU A 571 -31.80 8.33 27.99
N GLY A 572 -32.02 8.24 26.67
CA GLY A 572 -31.07 7.63 25.75
C GLY A 572 -29.74 8.39 25.66
N ALA A 573 -29.78 9.73 25.74
CA ALA A 573 -28.60 10.58 25.75
C ALA A 573 -27.79 10.43 27.05
N ILE A 574 -28.47 10.47 28.21
CA ILE A 574 -27.82 10.29 29.51
C ILE A 574 -27.20 8.88 29.61
N ALA A 575 -27.95 7.84 29.26
CA ALA A 575 -27.45 6.46 29.31
C ALA A 575 -26.19 6.28 28.43
N ARG A 576 -26.20 6.79 27.20
CA ARG A 576 -25.04 6.71 26.29
C ARG A 576 -23.84 7.51 26.79
N ALA A 577 -24.05 8.69 27.40
CA ALA A 577 -22.96 9.46 28.02
C ALA A 577 -22.26 8.67 29.14
N HIS A 578 -22.99 7.81 29.85
CA HIS A 578 -22.44 6.92 30.87
C HIS A 578 -21.83 5.61 30.32
N GLY A 579 -21.86 5.41 28.99
CA GLY A 579 -21.42 4.18 28.34
C GLY A 579 -22.40 3.01 28.54
N TRP A 580 -23.66 3.29 28.85
CA TRP A 580 -24.70 2.29 29.02
C TRP A 580 -25.53 2.14 27.75
N ARG A 581 -26.14 0.97 27.59
CA ARG A 581 -26.96 0.64 26.43
C ARG A 581 -28.45 0.65 26.80
N PRO A 582 -29.21 1.69 26.43
CA PRO A 582 -30.64 1.74 26.65
C PRO A 582 -31.41 0.95 25.57
N LEU A 583 -32.39 0.18 26.00
CA LEU A 583 -33.29 -0.63 25.17
C LEU A 583 -34.73 -0.35 25.62
N VAL A 584 -35.65 -0.27 24.66
CA VAL A 584 -37.08 -0.11 24.92
C VAL A 584 -37.84 -1.29 24.32
N GLU A 585 -38.77 -1.81 25.12
CA GLU A 585 -39.68 -2.87 24.77
C GLU A 585 -41.11 -2.39 24.97
N ARG A 586 -41.97 -2.64 23.97
CA ARG A 586 -43.40 -2.32 24.02
C ARG A 586 -44.25 -3.56 23.86
N ASN A 587 -45.34 -3.63 24.63
CA ASN A 587 -46.34 -4.69 24.47
C ASN A 587 -47.53 -4.25 23.59
N ARG A 588 -48.44 -5.18 23.27
CA ARG A 588 -49.64 -4.90 22.44
C ARG A 588 -50.64 -3.93 23.08
N ARG A 589 -50.46 -3.56 24.35
CA ARG A 589 -51.27 -2.58 25.09
C ARG A 589 -50.53 -1.24 25.27
N ASP A 590 -49.45 -1.03 24.51
CA ASP A 590 -48.58 0.15 24.55
C ASP A 590 -47.95 0.44 25.93
N ARG A 591 -47.85 -0.57 26.79
CA ARG A 591 -47.11 -0.46 28.05
C ARG A 591 -45.62 -0.61 27.78
N LEU A 592 -44.85 0.19 28.50
CA LEU A 592 -43.42 0.42 28.28
C LEU A 592 -42.56 -0.35 29.28
N ARG A 593 -41.50 -0.99 28.77
CA ARG A 593 -40.39 -1.53 29.57
C ARG A 593 -39.08 -0.97 29.01
N ILE A 594 -38.33 -0.29 29.87
CA ILE A 594 -37.03 0.30 29.57
C ILE A 594 -35.97 -0.57 30.26
N ALA A 595 -34.96 -1.01 29.52
CA ALA A 595 -33.84 -1.76 30.05
C ALA A 595 -32.53 -1.02 29.76
N ILE A 596 -31.74 -0.76 30.79
CA ILE A 596 -30.44 -0.09 30.67
C ILE A 596 -29.37 -1.13 31.01
N ARG A 597 -28.62 -1.55 29.99
CA ARG A 597 -27.59 -2.60 30.09
C ARG A 597 -26.19 -2.01 30.16
N GLU A 598 -25.22 -2.87 30.47
CA GLU A 598 -23.78 -2.56 30.46
C GLU A 598 -23.35 -1.56 31.55
N ILE A 599 -24.07 -1.56 32.68
CA ILE A 599 -23.72 -0.74 33.86
C ILE A 599 -22.61 -1.46 34.64
N ALA A 600 -21.36 -1.27 34.23
CA ALA A 600 -20.20 -1.97 34.80
C ALA A 600 -20.09 -1.86 36.34
N THR A 601 -20.52 -0.74 36.92
CA THR A 601 -20.41 -0.44 38.36
C THR A 601 -21.61 -0.90 39.21
N LEU A 602 -22.59 -1.60 38.61
CA LEU A 602 -23.79 -2.03 39.33
C LEU A 602 -23.48 -3.17 40.30
N GLU A 603 -23.75 -2.95 41.58
CA GLU A 603 -23.64 -3.94 42.67
C GLU A 603 -25.04 -4.21 43.24
N ARG A 604 -25.48 -5.47 43.29
CA ARG A 604 -26.76 -5.85 43.93
C ARG A 604 -26.53 -6.04 45.42
N THR A 605 -27.40 -5.48 46.25
CA THR A 605 -27.38 -5.75 47.68
C THR A 605 -28.24 -6.99 47.93
N GLU A 606 -27.63 -8.15 48.10
CA GLU A 606 -28.37 -9.35 48.51
C GLU A 606 -28.85 -9.18 49.96
N SER A 607 -30.14 -8.95 50.16
CA SER A 607 -30.76 -9.10 51.47
C SER A 607 -30.60 -10.57 51.90
N GLY A 608 -29.84 -10.79 52.97
CA GLY A 608 -29.34 -12.10 53.39
C GLY A 608 -30.35 -13.25 53.36
N SER A 609 -30.03 -14.27 52.57
CA SER A 609 -30.58 -15.62 52.76
C SER A 609 -29.77 -16.36 53.82
N GLY A 610 -30.48 -17.09 54.68
CA GLY A 610 -30.01 -17.61 55.95
C GLY A 610 -28.67 -18.38 55.92
N SER A 611 -27.87 -18.09 56.93
CA SER A 611 -26.75 -18.88 57.40
C SER A 611 -27.13 -20.37 57.49
N ARG A 612 -26.63 -21.20 56.57
CA ARG A 612 -26.53 -22.65 56.80
C ARG A 612 -25.41 -22.88 57.82
N PRO A 613 -25.66 -23.52 58.97
CA PRO A 613 -24.57 -23.94 59.84
C PRO A 613 -23.83 -25.11 59.17
N SER A 614 -22.52 -24.98 59.07
CA SER A 614 -21.61 -26.06 58.71
C SER A 614 -21.82 -27.25 59.65
N ALA A 615 -22.18 -28.41 59.09
CA ALA A 615 -22.13 -29.68 59.80
C ALA A 615 -20.85 -30.42 59.35
N THR A 616 -20.05 -30.71 60.37
CA THR A 616 -18.90 -31.62 60.46
C THR A 616 -19.12 -32.96 59.78
#